data_AF-A0A415G6U7-F1
#
_entry.id   AF-A0A415G6U7-F1
#
_cell.length_a   1.000
_cell.length_b   1.000
_cell.length_c   1.000
_cell.angle_alpha   90.00
_cell.angle_beta   90.00
_cell.angle_gamma   90.00
#
_symmetry.space_group_name_H-M   'P 1'
#
loop_
_entity.id
_entity.type
_entity.pdbx_description
1 polymer ?
#
loop_
_entity_poly.entity_id
_entity_poly.type
_entity_poly.pdbx_seq_one_letter_code
_entity_poly.pdbx_strand_id
1 'polypeptide(L)'
;MARISKEERLRQEGMAQAYRIAQTRGIDGLKKEIEIRKLTGIPVGISPSALEESIRRIKENTIDTVNILTAMTLHDEFGFGASRIERFRKRFDFKAECLMEKYVTWLEMINTLKEETGVTFEIRKNEADVADTQAYRQKRHYNRNEKRAAKKLEKQRNKKRA
;
A
#
# COMPACT_ATOMS: atom_id res chain seq x y z
N MET A 1 7.33 -9.46 -39.31
CA MET A 1 7.05 -10.21 -38.07
C MET A 1 5.77 -9.67 -37.45
N ALA A 2 4.80 -10.53 -37.14
CA ALA A 2 3.51 -10.12 -36.58
C ALA A 2 3.72 -9.41 -35.22
N ARG A 3 3.09 -8.25 -35.03
CA ARG A 3 3.19 -7.47 -33.80
C ARG A 3 2.55 -8.27 -32.66
N ILE A 4 3.37 -8.76 -31.74
CA ILE A 4 2.91 -9.45 -30.53
C ILE A 4 1.88 -8.56 -29.83
N SER A 5 0.71 -9.12 -29.55
CA SER A 5 -0.36 -8.39 -28.89
C SER A 5 0.06 -8.01 -27.47
N LYS A 6 -0.49 -6.93 -26.92
CA LYS A 6 -0.19 -6.52 -25.54
C LYS A 6 -0.51 -7.63 -24.54
N GLU A 7 -1.56 -8.40 -24.80
CA GLU A 7 -2.00 -9.49 -23.94
C GLU A 7 -1.02 -10.67 -24.00
N GLU A 8 -0.56 -11.03 -25.20
CA GLU A 8 0.42 -12.09 -25.41
C GLU A 8 1.74 -11.78 -24.69
N ARG A 9 2.20 -10.52 -24.75
CA ARG A 9 3.39 -10.07 -24.03
C ARG A 9 3.26 -10.20 -22.52
N LEU A 10 2.08 -9.87 -21.95
CA LEU A 10 1.82 -10.00 -20.51
C LEU A 10 1.78 -11.47 -20.08
N ARG A 11 1.27 -12.38 -20.92
CA ARG A 11 1.31 -13.83 -20.66
C ARG A 11 2.75 -14.34 -20.64
N GLN A 12 3.56 -13.93 -21.61
CA GLN A 12 4.98 -14.29 -21.70
C GLN A 12 5.78 -13.76 -20.49
N GLU A 13 5.56 -12.50 -20.08
CA GLU A 13 6.19 -11.92 -18.89
C GLU A 13 5.83 -12.69 -17.61
N GLY A 14 4.56 -13.11 -17.48
CA GLY A 14 4.09 -13.95 -16.37
C GLY A 14 4.73 -15.32 -16.34
N MET A 15 4.83 -16.00 -17.49
CA MET A 15 5.52 -17.29 -17.60
C MET A 15 7.00 -17.16 -17.25
N ALA A 16 7.68 -16.12 -17.73
CA ALA A 16 9.09 -15.87 -17.44
C ALA A 16 9.35 -15.57 -15.95
N GLN A 17 8.45 -14.87 -15.27
CA GLN A 17 8.56 -14.67 -13.82
C GLN A 17 8.31 -15.98 -13.04
N ALA A 18 7.26 -16.73 -13.39
CA ALA A 18 6.96 -18.01 -12.75
C ALA A 18 8.14 -18.98 -12.86
N TYR A 19 8.76 -19.05 -14.04
CA TYR A 19 9.95 -19.85 -14.28
C TYR A 19 11.13 -19.42 -13.39
N ARG A 20 11.42 -18.11 -13.29
CA ARG A 20 12.48 -17.59 -12.41
C ARG A 20 12.23 -17.92 -10.93
N ILE A 21 10.99 -17.82 -10.47
CA ILE A 21 10.65 -18.13 -9.07
C ILE A 21 10.80 -19.63 -8.81
N ALA A 22 10.33 -20.49 -9.73
CA ALA A 22 10.50 -21.93 -9.61
C ALA A 22 11.99 -22.34 -9.57
N GLN A 23 12.84 -21.69 -10.39
CA GLN A 23 14.28 -21.94 -10.35
C GLN A 23 14.95 -21.49 -9.05
N THR A 24 14.54 -20.37 -8.48
CA THR A 24 15.23 -19.75 -7.33
C THR A 24 14.69 -20.18 -5.97
N ARG A 25 13.38 -20.45 -5.87
CA ARG A 25 12.67 -20.73 -4.60
C ARG A 25 11.89 -22.05 -4.64
N GLY A 26 12.02 -22.83 -5.72
CA GLY A 26 11.29 -24.09 -5.91
C GLY A 26 9.79 -23.91 -6.17
N ILE A 27 9.10 -25.04 -6.30
CA ILE A 27 7.65 -25.09 -6.54
C ILE A 27 6.87 -24.50 -5.35
N ASP A 28 7.33 -24.75 -4.12
CA ASP A 28 6.70 -24.21 -2.92
C ASP A 28 6.78 -22.68 -2.85
N GLY A 29 7.92 -22.10 -3.24
CA GLY A 29 8.09 -20.66 -3.35
C GLY A 29 7.16 -20.06 -4.42
N LEU A 30 6.99 -20.73 -5.55
CA LEU A 30 6.04 -20.32 -6.59
C LEU A 30 4.59 -20.40 -6.09
N LYS A 31 4.21 -21.45 -5.36
CA LYS A 31 2.88 -21.60 -4.78
C LYS A 31 2.55 -20.47 -3.81
N LYS A 32 3.46 -20.14 -2.90
CA LYS A 32 3.31 -19.01 -1.97
C LYS A 32 3.17 -17.68 -2.69
N GLU A 33 3.97 -17.44 -3.73
CA GLU A 33 3.88 -16.22 -4.53
C GLU A 33 2.50 -16.09 -5.21
N ILE A 34 1.98 -17.19 -5.77
CA ILE A 34 0.65 -17.22 -6.39
C ILE A 34 -0.44 -16.91 -5.35
N GLU A 35 -0.36 -17.49 -4.15
CA GLU A 35 -1.31 -17.22 -3.06
C GLU A 35 -1.26 -15.76 -2.61
N ILE A 36 -0.07 -15.21 -2.34
CA ILE A 36 0.12 -13.81 -1.95
C ILE A 36 -0.44 -12.87 -3.03
N ARG A 37 -0.16 -13.13 -4.32
CA ARG A 37 -0.65 -12.28 -5.41
C ARG A 37 -2.15 -12.40 -5.64
N LYS A 38 -2.74 -13.59 -5.39
CA LYS A 38 -4.20 -13.78 -5.42
C LYS A 38 -4.90 -12.96 -4.33
N LEU A 39 -4.33 -12.96 -3.13
CA LEU A 39 -4.84 -12.19 -1.99
C LEU A 39 -4.64 -10.69 -2.21
N THR A 40 -3.41 -10.25 -2.47
CA THR A 40 -3.07 -8.82 -2.53
C THR A 40 -3.46 -8.13 -3.84
N GLY A 41 -3.70 -8.88 -4.92
CA GLY A 41 -3.96 -8.34 -6.25
C GLY A 41 -2.76 -7.66 -6.92
N ILE A 42 -1.56 -7.81 -6.36
CA ILE A 42 -0.33 -7.15 -6.84
C ILE A 42 0.09 -7.72 -8.21
N PRO A 43 0.21 -6.87 -9.25
CA PRO A 43 0.61 -7.30 -10.58
C PRO A 43 1.97 -8.01 -10.59
N VAL A 44 2.06 -9.07 -11.40
CA VAL A 44 3.27 -9.86 -11.72
C VAL A 44 4.47 -8.97 -12.05
N GLY A 45 4.26 -7.86 -12.76
CA GLY A 45 5.34 -6.93 -13.14
C GLY A 45 5.99 -6.15 -12.00
N ILE A 46 5.47 -6.22 -10.77
CA ILE A 46 6.07 -5.57 -9.59
C ILE A 46 7.03 -6.56 -8.93
N SER A 47 8.30 -6.15 -8.82
CA SER A 47 9.31 -6.94 -8.10
C SER A 47 9.06 -6.89 -6.60
N PRO A 48 9.38 -7.97 -5.85
CA PRO A 48 9.31 -7.96 -4.39
C PRO A 48 10.07 -6.78 -3.76
N SER A 49 11.26 -6.46 -4.28
CA SER A 49 12.07 -5.34 -3.82
C SER A 49 11.40 -3.97 -4.01
N ALA A 50 10.73 -3.75 -5.15
CA ALA A 50 10.00 -2.50 -5.39
C ALA A 50 8.76 -2.39 -4.51
N LEU A 51 8.12 -3.52 -4.20
CA LEU A 51 7.01 -3.59 -3.25
C LEU A 51 7.47 -3.26 -1.83
N GLU A 52 8.53 -3.90 -1.35
CA GLU A 52 9.11 -3.66 -0.02
C GLU A 52 9.51 -2.19 0.15
N GLU A 53 10.18 -1.62 -0.85
CA GLU A 53 10.56 -0.21 -0.85
C GLU A 53 9.34 0.72 -0.84
N SER A 54 8.28 0.39 -1.60
CA SER A 54 7.04 1.16 -1.58
C SER A 54 6.36 1.10 -0.20
N ILE A 55 6.34 -0.08 0.42
CA ILE A 55 5.81 -0.27 1.77
C ILE A 55 6.61 0.54 2.79
N ARG A 56 7.95 0.53 2.70
CA ARG A 56 8.83 1.34 3.56
C ARG A 56 8.50 2.82 3.46
N ARG A 57 8.44 3.36 2.23
CA ARG A 57 8.10 4.77 1.99
C ARG A 57 6.71 5.16 2.49
N ILE A 58 5.71 4.26 2.34
CA ILE A 58 4.37 4.49 2.89
C ILE A 58 4.42 4.58 4.42
N LYS A 59 5.16 3.68 5.08
CA LYS A 59 5.32 3.69 6.54
C LYS A 59 5.99 4.97 7.02
N GLU A 60 7.11 5.36 6.43
CA GLU A 60 7.84 6.59 6.77
C GLU A 60 6.96 7.83 6.62
N ASN A 61 6.30 7.98 5.46
CA ASN A 61 5.39 9.09 5.23
C ASN A 61 4.20 9.11 6.22
N THR A 62 3.71 7.94 6.63
CA THR A 62 2.62 7.85 7.62
C THR A 62 3.09 8.32 9.00
N ILE A 63 4.30 7.94 9.41
CA ILE A 63 4.90 8.38 10.68
C ILE A 63 5.10 9.90 10.65
N ASP A 64 5.69 10.44 9.57
CA ASP A 64 5.94 11.88 9.43
C ASP A 64 4.64 12.70 9.48
N THR A 65 3.63 12.28 8.71
CA THR A 65 2.35 13.01 8.64
C THR A 65 1.60 12.99 9.96
N VAL A 66 1.59 11.86 10.68
CA VAL A 66 0.99 11.77 12.02
C VAL A 66 1.78 12.58 13.06
N ASN A 67 3.11 12.57 12.99
CA ASN A 67 3.97 13.33 13.91
C ASN A 67 3.73 14.84 13.75
N ILE A 68 3.71 15.35 12.51
CA ILE A 68 3.42 16.76 12.21
C ILE A 68 2.02 17.14 12.72
N LEU A 69 1.00 16.33 12.43
CA LEU A 69 -0.37 16.59 12.89
C LEU A 69 -0.44 16.65 14.42
N THR A 70 0.19 15.71 15.11
CA THR A 70 0.20 15.66 16.58
C THR A 70 0.96 16.85 17.17
N ALA A 71 2.10 17.23 16.58
CA ALA A 71 2.88 18.39 17.01
C ALA A 71 2.09 19.70 16.86
N MET A 72 1.35 19.88 15.77
CA MET A 72 0.46 21.03 15.58
C MET A 72 -0.67 21.04 16.61
N THR A 73 -1.34 19.91 16.85
CA THR A 73 -2.36 19.83 17.90
C THR A 73 -1.80 20.17 19.28
N LEU A 74 -0.57 19.71 19.60
CA LEU A 74 0.09 20.04 20.85
C LEU A 74 0.44 21.54 20.98
N HIS A 75 0.79 22.17 19.86
CA HIS A 75 1.04 23.60 19.82
C HIS A 75 -0.23 24.40 20.05
N ASP A 76 -1.30 24.07 19.31
CA ASP A 76 -2.54 24.84 19.30
C ASP A 76 -3.33 24.68 20.61
N GLU A 77 -3.46 23.44 21.13
CA GLU A 77 -4.28 23.16 22.31
C GLU A 77 -3.54 23.44 23.63
N PHE A 78 -2.23 23.16 23.69
CA PHE A 78 -1.45 23.24 24.94
C PHE A 78 -0.37 24.32 24.93
N GLY A 79 -0.26 25.10 23.85
CA GLY A 79 0.72 26.19 23.73
C GLY A 79 2.18 25.71 23.69
N PHE A 80 2.44 24.50 23.19
CA PHE A 80 3.80 23.97 23.17
C PHE A 80 4.69 24.77 22.21
N GLY A 81 5.65 25.51 22.75
CA GLY A 81 6.70 26.16 21.98
C GLY A 81 7.77 25.18 21.47
N ALA A 82 8.71 25.69 20.66
CA ALA A 82 9.72 24.91 19.94
C ALA A 82 10.45 23.86 20.81
N SER A 83 10.89 24.22 22.02
CA SER A 83 11.62 23.28 22.89
C SER A 83 10.78 22.09 23.36
N ARG A 84 9.48 22.28 23.59
CA ARG A 84 8.57 21.18 23.99
C ARG A 84 8.22 20.31 22.79
N ILE A 85 8.00 20.91 21.63
CA ILE A 85 7.76 20.18 20.37
C ILE A 85 8.98 19.33 20.01
N GLU A 86 10.20 19.87 20.10
CA GLU A 86 11.41 19.11 19.79
C GLU A 86 11.62 17.93 20.76
N ARG A 87 11.33 18.13 22.05
CA ARG A 87 11.37 17.05 23.03
C ARG A 87 10.31 15.98 22.75
N PHE A 88 9.10 16.39 22.38
CA PHE A 88 8.04 15.47 21.97
C PHE A 88 8.49 14.67 20.74
N ARG A 89 8.95 15.34 19.68
CA ARG A 89 9.40 14.73 18.43
C ARG A 89 10.46 13.65 18.69
N LYS A 90 11.51 13.95 19.44
CA LYS A 90 12.56 12.97 19.79
C LYS A 90 12.00 11.75 20.53
N ARG A 91 11.04 11.94 21.44
CA ARG A 91 10.43 10.81 22.17
C ARG A 91 9.44 10.03 21.31
N PHE A 92 8.74 10.69 20.39
CA PHE A 92 7.86 10.07 19.41
C PHE A 92 8.68 9.18 18.46
N ASP A 93 9.75 9.72 17.87
CA ASP A 93 10.63 8.99 16.95
C ASP A 93 11.24 7.76 17.63
N PHE A 94 11.76 7.91 18.85
CA PHE A 94 12.29 6.78 19.64
C PHE A 94 11.23 5.69 19.91
N LYS A 95 9.99 6.08 20.25
CA LYS A 95 8.91 5.10 20.45
C LYS A 95 8.54 4.39 19.14
N ALA A 96 8.58 5.09 18.02
CA ALA A 96 8.35 4.50 16.70
C ALA A 96 9.44 3.48 16.35
N GLU A 97 10.71 3.77 16.63
CA GLU A 97 11.82 2.81 16.50
C GLU A 97 11.62 1.58 17.38
N CYS A 98 11.23 1.74 18.65
CA CYS A 98 10.93 0.61 19.53
C CYS A 98 9.83 -0.31 18.98
N LEU A 99 8.79 0.25 18.35
CA LEU A 99 7.74 -0.52 17.68
C LEU A 99 8.25 -1.25 16.44
N MET A 100 9.11 -0.62 15.63
CA MET A 100 9.70 -1.24 14.45
C MET A 100 10.60 -2.42 14.80
N GLU A 101 11.45 -2.26 15.81
CA GLU A 101 12.38 -3.29 16.32
C GLU A 101 11.70 -4.31 17.26
N LYS A 102 10.37 -4.23 17.43
CA LYS A 102 9.56 -5.14 18.25
C LYS A 102 9.96 -5.20 19.73
N TYR A 103 10.56 -4.15 20.27
CA TYR A 103 10.79 -4.02 21.71
C TYR A 103 9.51 -3.78 22.50
N VAL A 104 8.46 -3.31 21.83
CA VAL A 104 7.14 -3.03 22.40
C VAL A 104 6.07 -3.28 21.35
N THR A 105 4.86 -3.60 21.79
CA THR A 105 3.69 -3.81 20.95
C THR A 105 2.65 -2.70 21.13
N TRP A 106 1.80 -2.53 20.13
CA TRP A 106 0.67 -1.59 20.21
C TRP A 106 -0.28 -1.90 21.37
N LEU A 107 -0.50 -3.19 21.66
CA LEU A 107 -1.40 -3.62 22.73
C LEU A 107 -0.83 -3.25 24.11
N GLU A 108 0.47 -3.41 24.31
CA GLU A 108 1.13 -2.95 25.54
C GLU A 108 0.99 -1.44 25.72
N MET A 109 1.23 -0.63 24.67
CA MET A 109 1.04 0.82 24.76
C MET A 109 -0.41 1.22 25.08
N ILE A 110 -1.40 0.56 24.48
CA ILE A 110 -2.82 0.79 24.75
C ILE A 110 -3.15 0.44 26.21
N ASN A 111 -2.65 -0.69 26.71
CA ASN A 111 -2.88 -1.11 28.09
C ASN A 111 -2.23 -0.14 29.08
N THR A 112 -0.98 0.27 28.85
CA THR A 112 -0.31 1.29 29.68
C THR A 112 -1.10 2.59 29.73
N LEU A 113 -1.58 3.09 28.58
CA LEU A 113 -2.40 4.31 28.55
C LEU A 113 -3.71 4.13 29.34
N LYS A 114 -4.36 2.98 29.21
CA LYS A 114 -5.59 2.68 29.96
C LYS A 114 -5.33 2.61 31.46
N GLU A 115 -4.26 1.95 31.89
CA GLU A 115 -3.91 1.76 33.30
C GLU A 115 -3.46 3.08 33.95
N GLU A 116 -2.64 3.88 33.27
CA GLU A 116 -2.06 5.11 33.84
C GLU A 116 -2.98 6.33 33.73
N THR A 117 -3.79 6.42 32.67
CA THR A 117 -4.59 7.63 32.37
C THR A 117 -6.09 7.38 32.37
N GLY A 118 -6.53 6.13 32.37
CA GLY A 118 -7.94 5.75 32.21
C GLY A 118 -8.47 5.87 30.78
N VAL A 119 -7.68 6.41 29.83
CA VAL A 119 -8.11 6.63 28.44
C VAL A 119 -7.96 5.34 27.63
N THR A 120 -9.03 4.91 26.97
CA THR A 120 -9.02 3.72 26.11
C THR A 120 -8.78 4.10 24.65
N PHE A 121 -7.83 3.40 24.03
CA PHE A 121 -7.55 3.50 22.61
C PHE A 121 -7.83 2.17 21.92
N GLU A 122 -8.34 2.25 20.69
CA GLU A 122 -8.55 1.08 19.84
C GLU A 122 -7.97 1.34 18.46
N ILE A 123 -7.17 0.39 17.97
CA ILE A 123 -6.73 0.41 16.58
C ILE A 123 -7.80 -0.30 15.77
N ARG A 124 -8.48 0.46 14.91
CA ARG A 124 -9.44 -0.09 13.95
C ARG A 124 -8.75 -1.19 13.15
N LYS A 125 -9.28 -2.41 13.23
CA LYS A 125 -8.85 -3.51 12.37
C LYS A 125 -9.35 -3.21 10.95
N ASN A 126 -8.44 -3.20 9.98
CA ASN A 126 -8.84 -3.29 8.58
C ASN A 126 -9.27 -4.73 8.30
N GLU A 127 -10.47 -5.12 8.77
CA GLU A 127 -11.11 -6.37 8.34
C GLU A 127 -11.56 -6.28 6.86
N ALA A 128 -11.54 -5.08 6.27
CA ALA A 128 -11.88 -4.81 4.88
C ALA A 128 -10.72 -5.01 3.87
N ASP A 129 -9.47 -5.20 4.33
CA ASP A 129 -8.36 -5.62 3.49
C ASP A 129 -8.25 -7.16 3.63
N VAL A 130 -8.98 -8.02 2.93
CA VAL A 130 -9.12 -8.15 1.47
C VAL A 130 -10.45 -8.87 1.18
N ALA A 131 -11.58 -8.15 1.14
CA ALA A 131 -12.84 -8.73 0.67
C ALA A 131 -13.19 -8.17 -0.72
N ASP A 132 -13.09 -9.06 -1.70
CA ASP A 132 -13.56 -8.96 -3.10
C ASP A 132 -12.85 -7.98 -4.06
N THR A 133 -11.68 -8.40 -4.52
CA THR A 133 -10.98 -7.78 -5.66
C THR A 133 -11.62 -8.12 -7.03
N GLN A 134 -12.74 -8.84 -7.12
CA GLN A 134 -13.40 -9.08 -8.42
C GLN A 134 -14.29 -7.88 -8.81
N ALA A 135 -15.05 -7.30 -7.87
CA ALA A 135 -15.86 -6.11 -8.10
C ALA A 135 -15.01 -4.86 -8.44
N TYR A 136 -13.89 -4.65 -7.74
CA TYR A 136 -12.97 -3.54 -8.03
C TYR A 136 -12.24 -3.72 -9.37
N ARG A 137 -11.80 -4.96 -9.69
CA ARG A 137 -11.20 -5.29 -11.01
C ARG A 137 -12.22 -5.06 -12.13
N GLN A 138 -13.46 -5.55 -11.99
CA GLN A 138 -14.52 -5.34 -12.97
C GLN A 138 -14.82 -3.84 -13.19
N LYS A 139 -14.97 -3.03 -12.12
CA LYS A 139 -15.18 -1.57 -12.24
C LYS A 139 -14.02 -0.87 -12.96
N ARG A 140 -12.77 -1.23 -12.68
CA ARG A 140 -11.60 -0.63 -13.36
C ARG A 140 -11.51 -1.04 -14.84
N HIS A 141 -11.80 -2.30 -15.16
CA HIS A 141 -11.84 -2.78 -16.55
C HIS A 141 -12.99 -2.15 -17.34
N TYR A 142 -14.17 -2.02 -16.74
CA TYR A 142 -15.34 -1.34 -17.30
C TYR A 142 -15.03 0.12 -17.67
N ASN A 143 -14.53 0.90 -16.70
CA ASN A 143 -14.18 2.32 -16.91
C ASN A 143 -13.09 2.52 -17.98
N ARG A 144 -12.17 1.56 -18.15
CA ARG A 144 -11.14 1.62 -19.20
C ARG A 144 -11.71 1.35 -20.58
N ASN A 145 -12.67 0.44 -20.69
CA ASN A 145 -13.32 0.09 -21.95
C ASN A 145 -14.22 1.22 -22.44
N GLU A 146 -15.01 1.83 -21.56
CA GLU A 146 -15.83 3.02 -21.89
C GLU A 146 -14.96 4.18 -22.38
N LYS A 147 -13.87 4.50 -21.68
CA LYS A 147 -12.94 5.56 -22.12
C LYS A 147 -12.34 5.27 -23.51
N ARG A 148 -12.07 4.01 -23.83
CA ARG A 148 -11.58 3.59 -25.15
C ARG A 148 -12.66 3.67 -26.23
N ALA A 149 -13.90 3.30 -25.89
CA ALA A 149 -15.06 3.40 -26.77
C ALA A 149 -15.36 4.87 -27.10
N ALA A 150 -15.40 5.74 -26.09
CA ALA A 150 -15.57 7.19 -26.25
C ALA A 150 -14.50 7.79 -27.18
N LYS A 151 -13.22 7.41 -26.98
CA LYS A 151 -12.12 7.89 -27.82
C LYS A 151 -12.18 7.37 -29.26
N LYS A 152 -12.74 6.18 -29.48
CA LYS A 152 -12.99 5.64 -30.84
C LYS A 152 -14.14 6.37 -31.52
N LEU A 153 -15.24 6.60 -30.81
CA LEU A 153 -16.41 7.35 -31.29
C LEU A 153 -16.02 8.79 -31.67
N GLU A 154 -15.24 9.45 -30.82
CA GLU A 154 -14.72 10.79 -31.09
C GLU A 154 -13.85 10.83 -32.36
N LYS A 155 -12.94 9.86 -32.53
CA LYS A 155 -12.14 9.74 -33.76
C LYS A 155 -12.98 9.47 -35.00
N GLN A 156 -14.04 8.66 -34.90
CA GLN A 156 -14.95 8.39 -36.02
C GLN A 156 -15.77 9.64 -36.37
N ARG A 157 -16.22 10.39 -35.36
CA ARG A 157 -16.96 11.64 -35.56
C ARG A 157 -16.09 12.71 -36.21
N ASN A 158 -14.83 12.82 -35.82
CA ASN A 158 -13.89 13.77 -36.42
C ASN A 158 -13.51 13.38 -37.85
N LYS A 159 -13.45 12.08 -38.17
CA LYS A 159 -13.26 11.59 -39.55
C LYS A 159 -14.45 11.80 -40.48
N LYS A 160 -15.68 11.95 -39.95
CA LYS A 160 -16.88 12.25 -40.74
C LYS A 160 -17.12 13.76 -40.94
N ARG A 161 -16.35 14.61 -40.24
CA ARG A 161 -16.41 16.07 -40.30
C ARG A 161 -15.28 16.70 -41.13
N ALA A 162 -14.34 15.88 -41.62
CA ALA A 162 -13.31 16.23 -42.58
C ALA A 162 -13.65 15.56 -43.92
#